data_AF-A0AA41X558-F1
#
_entry.id   AF-A0AA41X558-F1
#
_cell.length_a   1.000
_cell.length_b   1.000
_cell.length_c   1.000
_cell.angle_alpha   90.00
_cell.angle_beta   90.00
_cell.angle_gamma   90.00
#
_symmetry.space_group_name_H-M   'P 1'
#
loop_
_entity.id
_entity.type
_entity.pdbx_description
1 polymer ?
#
loop_
_entity_poly.entity_id
_entity_poly.type
_entity_poly.pdbx_seq_one_letter_code
_entity_poly.pdbx_strand_id
1 'polypeptide(L)' 'MNTHTFIPHRVHEAIGVLGSVSVATACVLPGTVASEYVSKPVSNTPSSQTLTIEHPTGAF' A
#
# COMPACT_ATOMS: atom_id res chain seq x y z
N MET A 1 -2.70 -6.17 0.45
CA MET A 1 -1.28 -6.15 0.88
C MET A 1 -1.26 -5.79 2.35
N ASN A 2 -0.63 -6.60 3.21
CA ASN A 2 -0.58 -6.35 4.65
C ASN A 2 0.63 -5.50 5.02
N THR A 3 0.42 -4.45 5.82
CA THR A 3 1.43 -3.48 6.20
C THR A 3 1.46 -3.22 7.72
N HIS A 4 2.67 -3.01 8.25
CA HIS A 4 2.91 -2.48 9.59
C HIS A 4 3.78 -1.23 9.46
N THR A 5 3.23 -0.06 9.80
CA THR A 5 3.92 1.22 9.65
C THR A 5 4.46 1.70 11.00
N PHE A 6 5.68 2.20 11.05
CA PHE A 6 6.24 2.83 12.25
C PHE A 6 6.16 4.36 12.18
N ILE A 7 5.91 5.01 13.32
CA ILE A 7 5.88 6.48 13.46
C ILE A 7 6.75 7.01 14.61
N PRO A 8 8.02 7.31 14.33
CA PRO A 8 8.98 6.38 13.77
C PRO A 8 9.43 5.30 14.77
N HIS A 9 9.17 5.48 16.07
CA HIS A 9 9.65 4.60 17.14
C HIS A 9 8.56 3.66 17.71
N ARG A 10 7.33 3.80 17.24
CA ARG A 10 6.17 3.00 17.66
C ARG A 10 5.49 2.46 16.42
N VAL A 11 4.95 1.24 16.51
CA VAL A 11 4.06 0.74 15.47
C VAL A 11 2.77 1.55 15.50
N HIS A 12 2.31 1.96 14.31
CA HIS A 12 1.01 2.58 14.12
C HIS A 12 -0.05 1.48 14.27
N GLU A 13 -1.08 1.73 15.07
CA GLU A 13 -2.14 0.74 15.34
C GLU A 13 -2.91 0.38 14.06
N ALA A 14 -3.14 1.37 13.21
CA ALA A 14 -3.64 1.23 11.84
C ALA A 14 -2.55 1.61 10.80
N ILE A 15 -2.88 2.49 9.85
CA ILE A 15 -1.95 3.21 8.98
C ILE A 15 -2.46 4.64 8.77
N GLY A 16 -1.57 5.61 8.60
CA GLY A 16 -1.98 6.97 8.24
C GLY A 16 -2.39 7.06 6.76
N VAL A 17 -3.36 7.92 6.43
CA VAL A 17 -3.89 8.07 5.05
C VAL A 17 -2.77 8.30 4.02
N LEU A 18 -1.85 9.23 4.29
CA LEU A 18 -0.72 9.50 3.39
C LEU A 18 0.28 8.34 3.33
N GLY A 19 0.41 7.57 4.41
CA GLY A 19 1.21 6.34 4.42
C GLY A 19 0.60 5.28 3.52
N SER A 20 -0.73 5.09 3.59
CA SER A 20 -1.48 4.18 2.70
C SER A 20 -1.34 4.58 1.23
N VAL A 21 -1.49 5.88 0.90
CA VAL A 21 -1.28 6.39 -0.46
C VAL A 21 0.15 6.17 -0.93
N SER A 22 1.15 6.34 -0.05
CA SER A 22 2.55 6.10 -0.39
C SER A 22 2.82 4.63 -0.71
N VAL A 23 2.27 3.70 0.08
CA VAL A 23 2.35 2.25 -0.19
C VAL A 23 1.63 1.91 -1.51
N ALA A 24 0.41 2.40 -1.70
CA ALA A 24 -0.34 2.18 -2.94
C ALA A 24 0.40 2.71 -4.17
N THR A 25 1.06 3.85 -4.04
CA THR A 25 1.91 4.43 -5.09
C THR A 25 3.10 3.51 -5.39
N ALA A 26 3.78 2.99 -4.36
CA ALA A 26 4.86 2.04 -4.57
C ALA A 26 4.39 0.77 -5.28
N CYS A 27 3.21 0.23 -4.93
CA CYS A 27 2.61 -0.94 -5.57
C CYS A 27 2.37 -0.78 -7.08
N VAL A 28 2.06 0.43 -7.56
CA VAL A 28 1.81 0.70 -8.99
C VAL A 28 3.04 1.13 -9.77
N LEU A 29 4.10 1.59 -9.09
CA LEU A 29 5.34 1.99 -9.73
C LEU A 29 6.22 0.78 -10.04
N PRO A 30 6.53 0.50 -11.32
CA PRO A 30 7.38 -0.63 -11.68
C PRO A 30 8.78 -0.53 -11.07
N GLY A 31 9.33 -1.65 -10.62
CA GLY A 31 10.70 -1.74 -10.10
C GLY A 31 10.84 -1.33 -8.63
N THR A 32 9.75 -1.02 -7.93
CA THR A 32 9.78 -0.92 -6.48
C THR A 32 9.63 -2.31 -5.85
N VAL A 33 10.12 -2.45 -4.62
CA VAL A 33 9.92 -3.68 -3.83
C VAL A 33 8.43 -3.99 -3.68
N ALA A 34 7.59 -2.99 -3.44
CA ALA A 34 6.15 -3.18 -3.25
C ALA A 34 5.43 -3.71 -4.51
N SER A 35 5.92 -3.36 -5.71
CA SER A 35 5.34 -3.81 -6.98
C SER A 35 5.40 -5.32 -7.16
N GLU A 36 6.35 -6.00 -6.51
CA GLU A 36 6.51 -7.46 -6.58
C GLU A 36 5.49 -8.23 -5.72
N TYR A 37 4.85 -7.56 -4.75
CA TYR A 37 3.92 -8.17 -3.80
C TYR A 37 2.44 -7.98 -4.17
N VAL A 38 2.14 -7.34 -5.30
CA VAL A 38 0.77 -7.15 -5.76
C VAL A 38 0.32 -8.38 -6.54
N SER A 39 -0.75 -9.04 -6.08
CA SER A 39 -1.25 -10.28 -6.70
C SER A 39 -1.83 -10.10 -8.10
N LYS A 40 -2.15 -8.87 -8.51
CA LYS A 40 -2.65 -8.55 -9.84
C LYS A 40 -1.71 -7.55 -10.51
N PRO A 41 -1.35 -7.76 -11.79
CA PRO A 41 -0.60 -6.76 -12.52
C PRO A 41 -1.44 -5.48 -12.57
N VAL A 42 -0.82 -4.40 -12.11
CA VAL A 42 -1.36 -3.06 -12.22
C VAL A 42 -1.48 -2.76 -13.71
N SER A 43 -2.71 -2.59 -14.20
CA SER A 43 -2.94 -2.24 -15.61
C SER A 43 -2.38 -0.85 -15.87
N ASN A 44 -1.57 -0.70 -16.93
CA ASN A 44 -1.07 0.60 -17.39
C ASN A 44 -2.15 1.46 -18.08
N THR A 45 -3.40 1.01 -18.08
CA THR A 45 -4.54 1.78 -18.59
C THR A 45 -5.01 2.77 -17.53
N PRO A 46 -5.42 4.00 -17.90
CA PRO A 46 -6.00 4.99 -16.99
C PRO A 46 -7.42 4.60 -16.55
N SER A 47 -7.55 3.44 -15.91
CA SER A 47 -8.76 3.00 -15.22
C SER A 47 -8.59 3.26 -13.73
N SER A 48 -9.69 3.60 -13.05
CA SER A 48 -9.69 3.70 -11.59
C SER A 48 -9.28 2.35 -10.99
N GLN A 49 -8.14 2.31 -10.30
CA GLN A 49 -7.64 1.12 -9.62
C GLN A 49 -7.79 1.29 -8.12
N THR A 50 -8.57 0.40 -7.52
CA THR A 50 -8.69 0.33 -6.07
C THR A 50 -7.66 -0.67 -5.54
N LEU A 51 -6.75 -0.18 -4.69
CA LEU A 51 -5.79 -1.00 -3.98
C LEU A 51 -6.16 -1.04 -2.50
N THR A 52 -6.36 -2.24 -1.97
CA THR A 52 -6.65 -2.44 -0.55
C THR A 52 -5.35 -2.60 0.23
N ILE A 53 -5.11 -1.64 1.13
CA ILE A 53 -3.94 -1.60 2.01
C ILE A 53 -4.38 -2.01 3.42
N GLU A 54 -4.05 -3.24 3.79
CA GLU A 54 -4.38 -3.80 5.09
C GLU A 54 -3.39 -3.29 6.15
N HIS A 55 -3.93 -3.04 7.34
CA HIS A 55 -3.23 -2.64 8.54
C HIS A 55 -3.76 -3.47 9.73
N PRO A 56 -3.13 -3.44 10.91
CA PRO A 56 -3.43 -4.39 11.98
C PRO A 56 -4.90 -4.44 12.42
N THR A 57 -5.61 -3.33 12.26
CA THR A 57 -7.02 -3.17 12.66
C THR A 57 -8.03 -3.11 11.50
N GLY A 58 -7.62 -3.32 10.25
CA GLY A 58 -8.53 -3.20 9.11
C GLY A 58 -7.84 -2.94 7.77
N ALA A 59 -8.49 -2.16 6.91
CA ALA A 59 -7.92 -1.76 5.62
C ALA A 59 -8.44 -0.39 5.16
N PHE A 60 -7.64 0.24 4.31
CA PHE A 60 -8.04 1.37 3.45
C PHE A 60 -8.15 0.94 1.99
#